data_AF-A0A520BMZ8-F1
#
_entry.id   AF-A0A520BMZ8-F1
#
_cell.length_a   1.000
_cell.length_b   1.000
_cell.length_c   1.000
_cell.angle_alpha   90.00
_cell.angle_beta   90.00
_cell.angle_gamma   90.00
#
_symmetry.space_group_name_H-M   'P 1'
#
loop_
_entity.id
_entity.type
_entity.pdbx_description
1 polymer ?
#
loop_
_entity_poly.entity_id
_entity_poly.type
_entity_poly.pdbx_seq_one_letter_code
_entity_poly.pdbx_strand_id
1 'polypeptide(L)'
;MKIYFCIILAILVSGCTHYVVNDAGYIRPPKSQKFSYKKKSASLNFALIDTNSIYYLSNGYYYKNDKGSKLNDKYIRFYGDGRFKLQGLKDSPKIADVNNPNVGVVGYYITQGNAVKMQIYTDIDAGSIQLEYGYIDENKNLIVMHDNPRVDFNIGYNEKKIRRLIDKSPFSPEVYKKTQINGLTYLAPNW
;
A
#
# COMPACT_ATOMS: atom_id res chain seq x y z
N MET A 1 11.85 -40.36 24.05
CA MET A 1 10.63 -39.59 24.40
C MET A 1 10.92 -38.12 24.75
N LYS A 2 11.90 -37.81 25.62
CA LYS A 2 12.25 -36.42 25.99
C LYS A 2 12.72 -35.53 24.82
N ILE A 3 13.51 -36.08 23.88
CA ILE A 3 14.05 -35.33 22.74
C ILE A 3 12.93 -34.85 21.78
N TYR A 4 11.95 -35.71 21.48
CA TYR A 4 10.82 -35.35 20.63
C TYR A 4 9.95 -34.25 21.24
N PHE A 5 9.76 -34.27 22.57
CA PHE A 5 9.04 -33.21 23.29
C PHE A 5 9.79 -31.86 23.20
N CYS A 6 11.12 -31.85 23.36
CA CYS A 6 11.92 -30.64 23.21
C CYS A 6 11.90 -30.09 21.78
N ILE A 7 11.90 -30.95 20.76
CA ILE A 7 11.83 -30.54 19.35
C ILE A 7 10.45 -29.96 19.02
N ILE A 8 9.36 -30.58 19.48
CA ILE A 8 7.99 -30.05 19.30
C ILE A 8 7.82 -28.73 20.04
N LEU A 9 8.36 -28.61 21.26
CA LEU A 9 8.31 -27.35 22.01
C LEU A 9 9.10 -26.25 21.29
N ALA A 10 10.30 -26.55 20.76
CA ALA A 10 11.09 -25.60 19.98
C ALA A 10 10.39 -25.15 18.68
N ILE A 11 9.63 -26.03 18.03
CA ILE A 11 8.81 -25.70 16.85
C ILE A 11 7.63 -24.79 17.24
N LEU A 12 7.02 -24.99 18.41
CA LEU A 12 5.93 -24.16 18.92
C LEU A 12 6.39 -22.75 19.34
N VAL A 13 7.61 -22.59 19.88
CA VAL A 13 8.15 -21.25 20.23
C VAL A 13 8.76 -20.50 19.03
N SER A 14 9.03 -21.19 17.91
CA SER A 14 9.63 -20.60 16.71
C SER A 14 8.62 -20.15 15.66
N GLY A 15 7.32 -20.25 15.95
CA GLY A 15 6.24 -19.56 15.22
C GLY A 15 6.29 -18.04 15.43
N CYS A 16 7.37 -17.40 14.98
CA CYS A 16 7.58 -15.95 15.07
C CYS A 16 6.92 -15.23 13.91
N THR A 17 5.61 -15.03 14.00
CA THR A 17 4.91 -14.12 13.09
C THR A 17 3.94 -13.26 13.90
N HIS A 18 4.21 -11.94 13.92
CA HIS A 18 3.96 -11.07 15.08
C HIS A 18 3.28 -9.75 14.66
N TYR A 19 2.33 -9.79 13.73
CA TYR A 19 1.49 -8.62 13.51
C TYR A 19 0.62 -8.35 14.74
N VAL A 20 0.26 -7.08 14.95
CA VAL A 20 -0.69 -6.69 15.99
C VAL A 20 -1.99 -6.25 15.31
N VAL A 21 -3.13 -6.47 15.97
CA VAL A 21 -4.42 -5.98 15.50
C VAL A 21 -4.78 -4.76 16.34
N ASN A 22 -5.12 -3.64 15.71
CA ASN A 22 -5.57 -2.45 16.44
C ASN A 22 -7.06 -2.54 16.79
N ASP A 23 -7.55 -1.56 17.57
CA ASP A 23 -8.95 -1.52 18.01
C ASP A 23 -9.97 -1.42 16.86
N ALA A 24 -9.53 -1.04 15.67
CA ALA A 24 -10.35 -0.99 14.46
C ALA A 24 -10.37 -2.31 13.69
N GLY A 25 -9.70 -3.36 14.18
CA GLY A 25 -9.64 -4.69 13.56
C GLY A 25 -8.64 -4.82 12.42
N TYR A 26 -7.71 -3.87 12.24
CA TYR A 26 -6.72 -3.90 11.16
C TYR A 26 -5.35 -4.38 11.64
N ILE A 27 -4.71 -5.16 10.77
CA ILE A 27 -3.33 -5.61 10.91
C ILE A 27 -2.38 -4.41 10.95
N ARG A 28 -1.44 -4.44 11.88
CA ARG A 28 -0.43 -3.42 12.09
C ARG A 28 0.94 -4.07 12.25
N PRO A 29 2.00 -3.39 11.77
CA PRO A 29 3.35 -3.84 12.02
C PRO A 29 3.67 -3.82 13.52
N PRO A 30 4.40 -4.81 14.05
CA PRO A 30 4.95 -4.72 15.40
C PRO A 30 5.92 -3.54 15.49
N LYS A 31 6.14 -3.00 16.70
CA LYS A 31 7.06 -1.86 16.93
C LYS A 31 8.49 -2.13 16.42
N SER A 32 8.91 -3.39 16.37
CA SER A 32 10.22 -3.82 15.88
C SER A 32 10.33 -3.82 14.35
N GLN A 33 9.22 -3.76 13.62
CA GLN A 33 9.21 -3.81 12.16
C GLN A 33 9.90 -2.59 11.57
N LYS A 34 10.89 -2.82 10.70
CA LYS A 34 11.63 -1.75 10.03
C LYS A 34 11.12 -1.59 8.60
N PHE A 35 10.55 -0.43 8.31
CA PHE A 35 10.24 -0.01 6.93
C PHE A 35 11.44 0.71 6.35
N SER A 36 11.98 0.22 5.23
CA SER A 36 13.13 0.87 4.61
C SER A 36 12.77 2.24 4.02
N TYR A 37 11.49 2.46 3.66
CA TYR A 37 11.02 3.72 3.07
C TYR A 37 10.78 4.81 4.13
N LYS A 38 10.60 4.45 5.40
CA LYS A 38 10.44 5.41 6.51
C LYS A 38 11.61 6.39 6.61
N LYS A 39 12.84 5.95 6.32
CA LYS A 39 14.04 6.80 6.33
C LYS A 39 14.19 7.69 5.09
N LYS A 40 13.42 7.40 4.03
CA LYS A 40 13.51 8.07 2.72
C LYS A 40 12.35 9.04 2.45
N SER A 41 11.44 9.20 3.41
CA SER A 41 10.32 10.14 3.25
C SER A 41 10.74 11.60 3.22
N ALA A 42 11.95 11.93 3.70
CA ALA A 42 12.51 13.28 3.61
C ALA A 42 12.77 13.76 2.17
N SER A 43 12.86 12.87 1.18
CA SER A 43 13.08 13.21 -0.24
C SER A 43 11.79 13.15 -1.08
N LEU A 44 10.63 13.25 -0.43
CA LEU A 44 9.34 13.21 -1.13
C LEU A 44 9.11 14.45 -1.98
N ASN A 45 8.62 14.24 -3.19
CA ASN A 45 8.11 15.33 -4.01
C ASN A 45 6.63 15.57 -3.67
N PHE A 46 6.37 16.48 -2.75
CA PHE A 46 5.01 16.82 -2.32
C PHE A 46 4.16 17.49 -3.40
N ALA A 47 4.76 17.97 -4.49
CA ALA A 47 4.00 18.48 -5.63
C ALA A 47 3.36 17.35 -6.47
N LEU A 48 3.79 16.10 -6.28
CA LEU A 48 3.31 14.95 -7.03
C LEU A 48 2.06 14.31 -6.40
N ILE A 49 2.04 14.21 -5.07
CA ILE A 49 0.98 13.54 -4.31
C ILE A 49 0.20 14.57 -3.50
N ASP A 50 -1.12 14.61 -3.73
CA ASP A 50 -2.02 15.49 -3.02
C ASP A 50 -2.50 14.82 -1.71
N THR A 51 -1.99 15.31 -0.58
CA THR A 51 -2.35 14.82 0.77
C THR A 51 -3.68 15.37 1.29
N ASN A 52 -4.29 16.30 0.55
CA ASN A 52 -5.65 16.82 0.78
C ASN A 52 -6.70 16.12 -0.10
N SER A 53 -6.32 15.04 -0.79
CA SER A 53 -7.22 14.19 -1.55
C SER A 53 -7.13 12.74 -1.06
N ILE A 54 -8.08 11.92 -1.49
CA ILE A 54 -7.87 10.48 -1.59
C ILE A 54 -7.62 10.09 -3.05
N TYR A 55 -6.97 8.96 -3.24
CA TYR A 55 -6.84 8.31 -4.54
C TYR A 55 -7.80 7.13 -4.53
N TYR A 56 -8.88 7.19 -5.30
CA TYR A 56 -9.99 6.25 -5.25
C TYR A 56 -10.00 5.36 -6.50
N LEU A 57 -9.96 4.05 -6.28
CA LEU A 57 -10.20 3.04 -7.29
C LEU A 57 -11.68 2.66 -7.24
N SER A 58 -12.37 2.93 -8.34
CA SER A 58 -13.75 2.51 -8.58
C SER A 58 -13.83 1.74 -9.89
N ASN A 59 -14.57 0.64 -9.92
CA ASN A 59 -14.83 -0.11 -11.16
C ASN A 59 -13.56 -0.60 -11.89
N GLY A 60 -12.55 -1.04 -11.14
CA GLY A 60 -11.37 -1.69 -11.70
C GLY A 60 -11.65 -3.13 -12.14
N TYR A 61 -10.79 -3.70 -12.98
CA TYR A 61 -10.84 -5.09 -13.43
C TYR A 61 -9.47 -5.74 -13.26
N TYR A 62 -9.41 -7.04 -13.02
CA TYR A 62 -8.14 -7.77 -12.88
C TYR A 62 -7.39 -7.92 -14.21
N TYR A 63 -8.12 -8.22 -15.29
CA TYR A 63 -7.53 -8.46 -16.61
C TYR A 63 -7.96 -7.39 -17.60
N LYS A 64 -7.09 -7.07 -18.57
CA LYS A 64 -7.37 -6.02 -19.57
C LYS A 64 -8.56 -6.33 -20.48
N ASN A 65 -8.79 -7.62 -20.73
CA ASN A 65 -9.77 -8.10 -21.71
C ASN A 65 -10.97 -8.80 -21.06
N ASP A 66 -11.05 -8.85 -19.72
CA ASP A 66 -12.16 -9.49 -19.00
C ASP A 66 -12.91 -8.47 -18.14
N LYS A 67 -14.22 -8.39 -18.34
CA LYS A 67 -15.13 -7.55 -17.55
C LYS A 67 -15.82 -8.32 -16.41
N GLY A 68 -15.66 -9.63 -16.33
CA GLY A 68 -16.24 -10.46 -15.26
C GLY A 68 -15.48 -10.36 -13.94
N SER A 69 -14.15 -10.21 -14.01
CA SER A 69 -13.28 -10.16 -12.83
C SER A 69 -13.09 -8.74 -12.32
N LYS A 70 -14.07 -8.20 -11.58
CA LYS A 70 -14.05 -6.85 -11.00
C LYS A 70 -13.15 -6.77 -9.76
N LEU A 71 -12.37 -5.70 -9.66
CA LEU A 71 -11.63 -5.35 -8.44
C LEU A 71 -12.58 -4.75 -7.41
N ASN A 72 -12.36 -5.06 -6.14
CA ASN A 72 -13.04 -4.37 -5.05
C ASN A 72 -12.63 -2.88 -5.05
N ASP A 73 -13.63 -2.03 -4.87
CA ASP A 73 -13.42 -0.60 -4.70
C ASP A 73 -12.55 -0.37 -3.45
N LYS A 74 -11.64 0.61 -3.54
CA LYS A 74 -10.70 0.93 -2.45
C LYS A 74 -10.12 2.31 -2.63
N TYR A 75 -9.65 2.90 -1.54
CA TYR A 75 -8.94 4.17 -1.59
C TYR A 75 -7.57 4.09 -0.92
N ILE A 76 -6.67 4.94 -1.41
CA ILE A 76 -5.39 5.27 -0.78
C ILE A 76 -5.46 6.70 -0.27
N ARG A 77 -5.04 6.90 0.98
CA ARG A 77 -4.83 8.23 1.55
C ARG A 77 -3.36 8.38 1.91
N PHE A 78 -2.71 9.39 1.33
CA PHE A 78 -1.32 9.73 1.59
C PHE A 78 -1.20 10.81 2.68
N TYR A 79 -0.08 10.78 3.41
CA TYR A 79 0.28 11.75 4.43
C TYR A 79 1.62 12.41 4.08
N GLY A 80 1.81 13.66 4.53
CA GLY A 80 2.97 14.49 4.17
C GLY A 80 4.32 14.03 4.73
N ASP A 81 4.37 12.89 5.42
CA ASP A 81 5.59 12.33 6.00
C ASP A 81 5.98 10.98 5.40
N GLY A 82 5.39 10.63 4.25
CA GLY A 82 5.67 9.39 3.55
C GLY A 82 4.87 8.21 4.02
N ARG A 83 3.90 8.40 4.92
CA ARG A 83 2.94 7.36 5.31
C ARG A 83 1.74 7.35 4.37
N PHE A 84 1.09 6.20 4.26
CA PHE A 84 -0.23 6.11 3.65
C PHE A 84 -1.07 5.03 4.31
N LYS A 85 -2.37 5.07 4.05
CA LYS A 85 -3.27 3.94 4.32
C LYS A 85 -4.03 3.53 3.07
N LEU A 86 -4.33 2.24 2.98
CA LEU A 86 -5.13 1.60 1.94
C LEU A 86 -6.36 0.98 2.60
N GLN A 87 -7.55 1.26 2.07
CA GLN A 87 -8.80 0.74 2.63
C GLN A 87 -9.68 0.16 1.52
N GLY A 88 -10.02 -1.12 1.65
CA GLY A 88 -11.05 -1.77 0.86
C GLY A 88 -12.44 -1.27 1.23
N LEU A 89 -13.33 -1.16 0.25
CA LEU A 89 -14.66 -0.63 0.42
C LEU A 89 -15.71 -1.64 -0.01
N LYS A 90 -16.85 -1.63 0.70
CA LYS A 90 -18.08 -2.27 0.21
C LYS A 90 -18.89 -1.31 -0.67
N ASP A 91 -18.90 -0.03 -0.29
CA ASP A 91 -19.63 1.06 -0.97
C ASP A 91 -18.70 2.27 -1.19
N SER A 92 -19.20 3.51 -1.07
CA SER A 92 -18.39 4.73 -1.18
C SER A 92 -17.50 4.99 0.05
N PRO A 93 -16.37 5.72 -0.10
CA PRO A 93 -15.55 6.14 1.03
C PRO A 93 -16.35 6.97 2.05
N LYS A 94 -16.36 6.54 3.31
CA LYS A 94 -16.98 7.30 4.41
C LYS A 94 -15.98 8.28 5.02
N ILE A 95 -16.35 9.54 5.20
CA ILE A 95 -15.42 10.58 5.69
C ILE A 95 -14.84 10.25 7.07
N ALA A 96 -15.63 9.66 7.96
CA ALA A 96 -15.16 9.23 9.29
C ALA A 96 -14.01 8.21 9.18
N ASP A 97 -14.15 7.23 8.29
CA ASP A 97 -13.12 6.22 8.04
C ASP A 97 -11.91 6.83 7.33
N VAL A 98 -12.13 7.72 6.37
CA VAL A 98 -11.06 8.43 5.66
C VAL A 98 -10.24 9.27 6.63
N ASN A 99 -10.87 9.95 7.59
CA ASN A 99 -10.20 10.75 8.62
C ASN A 99 -9.54 9.92 9.71
N ASN A 100 -9.98 8.69 9.98
CA ASN A 100 -9.38 7.84 11.00
C ASN A 100 -8.07 7.16 10.53
N PRO A 101 -6.88 7.51 11.05
CA PRO A 101 -5.61 6.90 10.63
C PRO A 101 -5.49 5.41 11.04
N ASN A 102 -6.37 4.93 11.93
CA ASN A 102 -6.40 3.55 12.40
C ASN A 102 -7.25 2.61 11.55
N VAL A 103 -7.98 3.13 10.56
CA VAL A 103 -8.75 2.31 9.61
C VAL A 103 -7.90 2.04 8.37
N GLY A 104 -7.83 0.79 7.95
CA GLY A 104 -7.13 0.36 6.74
C GLY A 104 -5.74 -0.22 6.99
N VAL A 105 -5.18 -0.78 5.92
CA VAL A 105 -3.81 -1.31 5.86
C VAL A 105 -2.83 -0.13 5.77
N VAL A 106 -1.72 -0.20 6.48
CA VAL A 106 -0.75 0.90 6.59
C VAL A 106 0.50 0.64 5.80
N GLY A 107 1.17 1.71 5.39
CA GLY A 107 2.38 1.61 4.62
C GLY A 107 3.18 2.90 4.54
N TYR A 108 4.32 2.80 3.85
CA TYR A 108 5.20 3.91 3.55
C TYR A 108 5.40 4.04 2.05
N TYR A 109 5.44 5.25 1.54
CA TYR A 109 5.67 5.52 0.13
C TYR A 109 6.86 6.46 -0.07
N ILE A 110 7.46 6.35 -1.26
CA ILE A 110 8.46 7.28 -1.77
C ILE A 110 8.23 7.56 -3.25
N THR A 111 8.78 8.68 -3.71
CA THR A 111 8.60 9.21 -5.06
C THR A 111 9.94 9.52 -5.72
N GLN A 112 10.03 9.31 -7.03
CA GLN A 112 11.16 9.76 -7.85
C GLN A 112 10.67 10.13 -9.25
N GLY A 113 10.80 11.41 -9.63
CA GLY A 113 10.10 11.92 -10.81
C GLY A 113 8.59 11.72 -10.62
N ASN A 114 7.92 11.11 -11.60
CA ASN A 114 6.51 10.72 -11.49
C ASN A 114 6.29 9.31 -10.92
N ALA A 115 7.35 8.55 -10.65
CA ALA A 115 7.22 7.20 -10.14
C ALA A 115 6.87 7.20 -8.63
N VAL A 116 5.99 6.30 -8.21
CA VAL A 116 5.57 6.06 -6.82
C VAL A 116 5.88 4.62 -6.43
N LYS A 117 6.43 4.41 -5.23
CA LYS A 117 6.79 3.09 -4.69
C LYS A 117 6.21 2.99 -3.30
N MET A 118 5.55 1.88 -3.00
CA MET A 118 4.81 1.67 -1.77
C MET A 118 5.28 0.41 -1.07
N GLN A 119 5.46 0.50 0.24
CA GLN A 119 5.68 -0.59 1.18
C GLN A 119 4.41 -0.76 2.00
N ILE A 120 3.71 -1.87 1.79
CA ILE A 120 2.47 -2.20 2.50
C ILE A 120 2.79 -3.29 3.50
N TYR A 121 2.23 -3.22 4.71
CA TYR A 121 2.32 -4.30 5.67
C TYR A 121 1.02 -5.10 5.71
N THR A 122 1.07 -6.37 5.33
CA THR A 122 -0.11 -7.27 5.29
C THR A 122 0.06 -8.47 6.22
N ASP A 123 -1.01 -9.23 6.43
CA ASP A 123 -1.02 -10.50 7.16
C ASP A 123 -0.46 -11.69 6.36
N ILE A 124 -0.04 -11.48 5.12
CA ILE A 124 0.64 -12.51 4.33
C ILE A 124 1.87 -12.99 5.11
N ASP A 125 2.05 -14.32 5.19
CA ASP A 125 3.08 -14.98 5.99
C ASP A 125 3.08 -14.53 7.46
N ALA A 126 1.88 -14.22 7.97
CA ALA A 126 1.60 -13.70 9.30
C ALA A 126 2.43 -12.43 9.64
N GLY A 127 2.56 -11.56 8.65
CA GLY A 127 3.11 -10.22 8.80
C GLY A 127 4.28 -9.98 7.87
N SER A 128 4.01 -9.47 6.67
CA SER A 128 5.06 -9.25 5.66
C SER A 128 4.95 -7.87 5.01
N ILE A 129 6.11 -7.36 4.58
CA ILE A 129 6.18 -6.16 3.75
C ILE A 129 6.01 -6.59 2.30
N GLN A 130 4.95 -6.08 1.69
CA GLN A 130 4.69 -6.17 0.27
C GLN A 130 5.13 -4.88 -0.42
N LEU A 131 5.56 -5.01 -1.67
CA LEU A 131 6.02 -3.90 -2.48
C LEU A 131 5.08 -3.71 -3.67
N GLU A 132 4.62 -2.48 -3.83
CA GLU A 132 3.87 -2.05 -5.01
C GLU A 132 4.60 -0.88 -5.67
N TYR A 133 4.41 -0.72 -6.97
CA TYR A 133 4.93 0.41 -7.72
C TYR A 133 3.92 0.94 -8.72
N GLY A 134 4.06 2.22 -9.01
CA GLY A 134 3.17 2.94 -9.89
C GLY A 134 3.77 4.24 -10.35
N TYR A 135 2.95 5.06 -11.00
CA TYR A 135 3.31 6.41 -11.39
C TYR A 135 2.08 7.32 -11.32
N ILE A 136 2.33 8.63 -11.22
CA ILE A 136 1.29 9.64 -11.40
C ILE A 136 1.25 10.05 -12.86
N ASP A 137 0.07 9.90 -13.48
CA ASP A 137 -0.14 10.31 -14.87
C ASP A 137 -0.30 11.83 -15.01
N GLU A 138 -0.39 12.29 -16.25
CA GLU A 138 -0.64 13.69 -16.62
C GLU A 138 -1.95 14.26 -16.03
N ASN A 139 -2.94 13.40 -15.76
CA ASN A 139 -4.23 13.74 -15.16
C ASN A 139 -4.20 13.70 -13.62
N LYS A 140 -3.02 13.48 -13.01
CA LYS A 140 -2.82 13.34 -11.56
C LYS A 140 -3.50 12.11 -10.95
N ASN A 141 -3.79 11.08 -11.76
CA ASN A 141 -4.21 9.78 -11.27
C ASN A 141 -3.00 8.96 -10.86
N LEU A 142 -3.18 8.09 -9.86
CA LEU A 142 -2.17 7.11 -9.46
C LEU A 142 -2.43 5.80 -10.20
N ILE A 143 -1.48 5.36 -11.00
CA ILE A 143 -1.52 4.11 -11.76
C ILE A 143 -0.63 3.11 -11.04
N VAL A 144 -1.20 2.08 -10.41
CA VAL A 144 -0.48 1.08 -9.62
C VAL A 144 -0.46 -0.27 -10.34
N MET A 145 0.65 -0.99 -10.22
CA MET A 145 0.76 -2.37 -10.67
C MET A 145 1.05 -3.28 -9.47
N HIS A 146 0.28 -4.36 -9.38
CA HIS A 146 0.49 -5.46 -8.43
C HIS A 146 1.59 -6.38 -8.93
N ASP A 147 2.81 -5.88 -8.91
CA ASP A 147 3.97 -6.70 -9.16
C ASP A 147 5.00 -6.38 -8.09
N ASN A 148 5.62 -7.39 -7.51
CA ASN A 148 6.64 -7.19 -6.49
C ASN A 148 7.96 -6.92 -7.22
N PRO A 149 8.47 -5.66 -7.22
CA PRO A 149 9.74 -5.39 -7.84
C PRO A 149 10.80 -6.05 -6.96
N ARG A 150 11.26 -7.25 -7.34
CA ARG A 150 12.47 -7.88 -6.79
C ARG A 150 13.76 -7.09 -7.12
N VAL A 151 13.64 -5.80 -7.43
CA VAL A 151 14.71 -4.91 -7.91
C VAL A 151 14.92 -3.77 -6.92
N ASP A 152 16.14 -3.71 -6.39
CA ASP A 152 16.62 -2.70 -5.45
C ASP A 152 16.47 -1.26 -5.98
N PHE A 153 16.49 -0.31 -5.04
CA PHE A 153 16.54 1.12 -5.37
C PHE A 153 17.76 1.46 -6.21
N ASN A 154 17.59 2.38 -7.16
CA ASN A 154 18.61 2.97 -8.06
C ASN A 154 19.01 2.17 -9.32
N ILE A 155 18.42 1.01 -9.60
CA ILE A 155 18.56 0.35 -10.91
C ILE A 155 17.18 0.09 -11.52
N GLY A 156 16.77 0.95 -12.45
CA GLY A 156 15.58 0.73 -13.28
C GLY A 156 14.24 0.92 -12.57
N TYR A 157 14.14 1.93 -11.71
CA TYR A 157 12.87 2.43 -11.17
C TYR A 157 12.61 3.85 -11.71
N ASN A 158 11.90 3.92 -12.83
CA ASN A 158 11.48 5.18 -13.46
C ASN A 158 10.16 4.96 -14.21
N GLU A 159 9.44 6.04 -14.45
CA GLU A 159 8.13 6.03 -15.12
C GLU A 159 8.14 5.23 -16.44
N LYS A 160 9.14 5.44 -17.30
CA LYS A 160 9.25 4.77 -18.60
C LYS A 160 9.27 3.24 -18.47
N LYS A 161 10.03 2.69 -17.52
CA LYS A 161 10.07 1.25 -17.28
C LYS A 161 8.76 0.73 -16.69
N ILE A 162 8.13 1.49 -15.79
CA ILE A 162 6.83 1.12 -15.20
C ILE A 162 5.75 1.05 -16.29
N ARG A 163 5.65 2.07 -17.15
CA ARG A 163 4.73 2.08 -18.29
C ARG A 163 4.94 0.86 -19.19
N ARG A 164 6.19 0.56 -19.55
CA ARG A 164 6.53 -0.61 -20.38
C ARG A 164 6.12 -1.95 -19.75
N LEU A 165 6.21 -2.08 -18.42
CA LEU A 165 5.79 -3.30 -17.72
C LEU A 165 4.27 -3.42 -17.71
N ILE A 166 3.56 -2.31 -17.47
CA ILE A 166 2.09 -2.25 -17.55
C ILE A 166 1.63 -2.65 -18.95
N ASP A 167 2.22 -2.12 -20.02
CA ASP A 167 1.83 -2.44 -21.40
C ASP A 167 1.94 -3.94 -21.70
N LYS A 168 3.01 -4.58 -21.21
CA LYS A 168 3.28 -6.02 -21.41
C LYS A 168 2.48 -6.93 -20.49
N SER A 169 1.96 -6.42 -19.38
CA SER A 169 1.22 -7.23 -18.41
C SER A 169 -0.14 -7.65 -18.97
N PRO A 170 -0.58 -8.92 -18.77
CA PRO A 170 -1.95 -9.32 -19.04
C PRO A 170 -2.95 -8.74 -18.02
N PHE A 171 -2.45 -8.28 -16.87
CA PHE A 171 -3.24 -7.66 -15.82
C PHE A 171 -3.48 -6.18 -16.12
N SER A 172 -4.66 -5.69 -15.76
CA SER A 172 -4.95 -4.27 -15.79
C SER A 172 -4.20 -3.58 -14.65
N PRO A 173 -3.61 -2.39 -14.87
CA PRO A 173 -3.17 -1.58 -13.76
C PRO A 173 -4.38 -1.08 -12.97
N GLU A 174 -4.17 -0.82 -11.69
CA GLU A 174 -5.16 -0.13 -10.88
C GLU A 174 -5.05 1.37 -11.12
N VAL A 175 -6.14 1.97 -11.60
CA VAL A 175 -6.21 3.40 -11.88
C VAL A 175 -6.97 4.08 -10.75
N TYR A 176 -6.24 4.69 -9.83
CA TYR A 176 -6.81 5.46 -8.74
C TYR A 176 -6.98 6.91 -9.16
N LYS A 177 -8.23 7.36 -9.20
CA LYS A 177 -8.57 8.75 -9.52
C LYS A 177 -8.42 9.63 -8.30
N LYS A 178 -7.80 10.79 -8.46
CA LYS A 178 -7.72 11.78 -7.39
C LYS A 178 -9.12 12.33 -7.11
N THR A 179 -9.58 12.16 -5.88
CA THR A 179 -10.93 12.53 -5.45
C THR A 179 -10.85 13.40 -4.21
N GLN A 180 -11.44 14.59 -4.31
CA GLN A 180 -11.66 15.49 -3.18
C GLN A 180 -12.88 15.01 -2.39
N ILE A 181 -12.77 15.00 -1.07
CA ILE A 181 -13.90 14.68 -0.18
C ILE A 181 -14.12 15.87 0.75
N ASN A 182 -15.34 16.37 0.80
CA ASN A 182 -15.73 17.44 1.72
C ASN A 182 -15.55 16.99 3.17
N GLY A 183 -14.94 17.86 4.00
CA GLY A 183 -14.67 17.56 5.41
C GLY A 183 -13.43 16.70 5.66
N LEU A 184 -12.53 16.58 4.67
CA LEU A 184 -11.24 15.93 4.89
C LEU A 184 -10.39 16.74 5.88
N THR A 185 -9.93 16.08 6.93
CA THR A 185 -9.07 16.69 7.96
C THR A 185 -7.74 15.96 8.02
N TYR A 186 -6.63 16.68 8.16
CA TYR A 186 -5.32 16.07 8.34
C TYR A 186 -5.12 15.63 9.80
N LEU A 187 -5.24 14.32 10.06
CA LEU A 187 -4.82 13.71 11.32
C LEU A 187 -3.53 12.94 11.07
N ALA A 188 -2.44 13.39 11.69
CA ALA A 188 -1.15 12.73 11.57
C ALA A 188 -1.26 11.29 12.09
N PRO A 189 -0.82 10.28 11.32
CA PRO A 189 -0.80 8.92 11.82
C PRO A 189 0.14 8.80 13.04
N ASN A 190 -0.08 7.81 13.90
CA ASN A 190 0.72 7.57 15.10
C ASN A 190 1.39 6.17 15.13
N TRP A 191 1.31 5.45 14.01
CA TRP A 191 1.98 4.17 13.76
C TRP A 191 3.28 4.34 12.97
#